data_AF-A0A3D2CCK6-F1
#
_entry.id   AF-A0A3D2CCK6-F1
#
_cell.length_a   1.000
_cell.length_b   1.000
_cell.length_c   1.000
_cell.angle_alpha   90.00
_cell.angle_beta   90.00
_cell.angle_gamma   90.00
#
_symmetry.space_group_name_H-M   'P 1'
#
loop_
_entity.id
_entity.type
_entity.pdbx_description
1 polymer ?
#
loop_
_entity_poly.entity_id
_entity_poly.type
_entity_poly.pdbx_seq_one_letter_code
_entity_poly.pdbx_strand_id
1 'polypeptide(L)'
;MAICYEQIAEAGAYARELGGEDKRTEDIGQVVRAGRVLKQRYGKVYLRVGKPLTAREVFDQQAAAWPELSRDQRREALQQTGERLMYRIAERMIVLPTSLLATALLAQSRPILRHDEIRPRAARLLGLLERKEAPQCSRDLLSDSVLDTALARFMRNRAVQPADKEGIRRVRVVPEERIALDYYKNTTIHFLAPASLLAACVRSGIRRGALDEREVLSQFQTLIFLLRYELPFDPETSLDELGATAMQDLVEYGAVEWVADGNWKVVNAAWLDELAELTRNFVESYHLVLRAMSALRERDATRRDFVKQFQSWGRPRLGADELLRPEALSMVNLKNAWKAFREDGIVVVRSDGTGMDIDEAAVNAYRRLLHGFLV
;
A
#
# COMPACT_ATOMS: atom_id res chain seq x y z
N MET A 1 3.17 14.66 12.43
CA MET A 1 4.20 13.94 13.21
C MET A 1 4.32 12.54 12.64
N ALA A 2 5.53 12.08 12.32
CA ALA A 2 5.80 10.73 11.84
C ALA A 2 6.51 9.93 12.95
N ILE A 3 6.08 8.68 13.16
CA ILE A 3 6.69 7.77 14.14
C ILE A 3 7.06 6.48 13.41
N CYS A 4 8.33 6.09 13.50
CA CYS A 4 8.85 4.84 12.92
C CYS A 4 9.47 3.98 14.01
N TYR A 5 9.22 2.66 13.94
CA TYR A 5 9.70 1.69 14.91
C TYR A 5 10.63 0.68 14.23
N GLU A 6 11.80 0.41 14.80
CA GLU A 6 12.64 -0.69 14.32
C GLU A 6 12.02 -2.07 14.58
N GLN A 7 11.22 -2.18 15.63
CA GLN A 7 10.42 -3.35 15.94
C GLN A 7 9.13 -2.93 16.64
N ILE A 8 8.00 -3.47 16.19
CA ILE A 8 6.74 -3.33 16.90
C ILE A 8 6.67 -4.41 17.98
N ALA A 9 6.52 -4.01 19.23
CA ALA A 9 6.35 -4.96 20.33
C ALA A 9 5.10 -5.85 20.20
N GLU A 10 4.11 -5.34 19.48
CA GLU A 10 2.80 -5.94 19.31
C GLU A 10 2.49 -6.31 17.86
N ALA A 11 3.50 -6.57 17.02
CA ALA A 11 3.31 -6.88 15.59
C ALA A 11 2.21 -7.94 15.34
N GLY A 12 2.17 -8.99 16.16
CA GLY A 12 1.13 -10.03 16.07
C GLY A 12 -0.25 -9.58 16.55
N ALA A 13 -0.34 -8.68 17.53
CA ALA A 13 -1.64 -8.10 17.93
C ALA A 13 -2.15 -7.13 16.86
N TYR A 14 -1.26 -6.29 16.32
CA TYR A 14 -1.55 -5.43 15.18
C TYR A 14 -2.01 -6.25 13.95
N ALA A 15 -1.32 -7.35 13.62
CA ALA A 15 -1.73 -8.23 12.53
C ALA A 15 -3.11 -8.87 12.78
N ARG A 16 -3.43 -9.25 14.02
CA ARG A 16 -4.76 -9.78 14.40
C ARG A 16 -5.85 -8.70 14.33
N GLU A 17 -5.56 -7.48 14.76
CA GLU A 17 -6.47 -6.33 14.65
C GLU A 17 -6.77 -5.99 13.18
N LEU A 18 -5.73 -5.91 12.34
CA LEU A 18 -5.91 -5.78 10.88
C LEU A 18 -6.66 -6.99 10.31
N GLY A 19 -6.43 -8.17 10.86
CA GLY A 19 -7.15 -9.41 10.58
C GLY A 19 -8.59 -9.48 11.09
N GLY A 20 -9.11 -8.40 11.70
CA GLY A 20 -10.52 -8.24 12.08
C GLY A 20 -10.87 -8.66 13.51
N GLU A 21 -9.88 -9.06 14.33
CA GLU A 21 -10.08 -9.15 15.78
C GLU A 21 -10.35 -7.76 16.36
N ASP A 22 -11.28 -7.66 17.31
CA ASP A 22 -11.57 -6.39 17.95
C ASP A 22 -10.36 -5.90 18.75
N LYS A 23 -10.08 -4.59 18.66
CA LYS A 23 -9.04 -3.94 19.47
C LYS A 23 -9.32 -4.26 20.94
N ARG A 24 -8.39 -4.97 21.58
CA ARG A 24 -8.48 -5.19 23.02
C ARG A 24 -8.19 -3.83 23.67
N THR A 25 -9.17 -3.26 24.36
CA THR A 25 -8.94 -2.12 25.25
C THR A 25 -7.82 -2.49 26.20
N GLU A 26 -6.75 -1.68 26.21
CA GLU A 26 -5.60 -1.87 27.10
C GLU A 26 -6.10 -1.86 28.55
N ASP A 27 -6.19 -3.04 29.16
CA ASP A 27 -6.51 -3.15 30.58
C ASP A 27 -5.22 -3.00 31.37
N ILE A 28 -5.31 -2.38 32.55
CA ILE A 28 -4.19 -2.03 33.44
C ILE A 28 -3.31 -3.26 33.78
N GLY A 29 -3.84 -4.48 33.63
CA GLY A 29 -3.10 -5.74 33.72
C GLY A 29 -2.03 -5.98 32.64
N GLN A 30 -2.04 -5.28 31.50
CA GLN A 30 -0.96 -5.33 30.50
C GLN A 30 0.32 -4.62 30.95
N VAL A 31 0.23 -3.67 31.89
CA VAL A 31 1.39 -2.96 32.49
C VAL A 31 2.31 -3.94 33.24
N VAL A 32 1.77 -5.02 33.83
CA VAL A 32 2.59 -6.05 34.51
C VAL A 32 3.29 -6.97 33.50
N ARG A 33 2.72 -7.20 32.31
CA ARG A 33 3.42 -7.89 31.19
C ARG A 33 4.39 -6.98 30.45
N ALA A 34 4.23 -5.66 30.56
CA ALA A 34 5.18 -4.68 30.02
C ALA A 34 6.60 -4.94 30.56
N GLY A 35 6.77 -5.44 31.78
CA GLY A 35 8.11 -5.80 32.30
C GLY A 35 8.84 -6.91 31.52
N ARG A 36 8.12 -7.85 30.89
CA ARG A 36 8.70 -8.89 30.00
C ARG A 36 8.91 -8.35 28.59
N VAL A 37 8.02 -7.46 28.16
CA VAL A 37 8.12 -6.67 26.93
C VAL A 37 9.18 -5.57 27.04
N LEU A 38 9.66 -5.18 28.21
CA LEU A 38 10.77 -4.21 28.35
C LEU A 38 12.13 -4.92 28.37
N LYS A 39 12.15 -6.25 28.54
CA LYS A 39 13.38 -7.07 28.52
C LYS A 39 13.87 -7.43 27.12
N GLN A 40 13.02 -7.34 26.09
CA GLN A 40 13.49 -7.55 24.71
C GLN A 40 14.01 -6.23 24.13
N ARG A 41 15.04 -6.29 23.29
CA ARG A 41 15.60 -5.12 22.60
C ARG A 41 14.77 -4.84 21.34
N TYR A 42 13.74 -3.99 21.44
CA TYR A 42 12.88 -3.58 20.29
C TYR A 42 13.55 -2.56 19.36
N GLY A 43 14.80 -2.20 19.65
CA GLY A 43 15.52 -1.21 18.87
C GLY A 43 15.08 0.21 19.17
N LYS A 44 15.24 1.10 18.20
CA LYS A 44 14.99 2.54 18.32
C LYS A 44 13.58 2.91 17.85
N VAL A 45 13.05 3.98 18.46
CA VAL A 45 11.85 4.69 17.99
C VAL A 45 12.31 6.03 17.43
N TYR A 46 11.85 6.34 16.22
CA TYR A 46 12.20 7.57 15.53
C TYR A 46 10.96 8.46 15.47
N LEU A 47 11.09 9.63 16.07
CA LEU A 47 10.06 10.66 16.07
C LEU A 47 10.52 11.82 15.19
N ARG A 48 9.73 12.17 14.17
CA ARG A 48 10.01 13.31 13.29
C ARG A 48 8.82 14.25 13.23
N VAL A 49 9.09 15.51 13.53
CA VAL A 49 8.09 16.59 13.48
C VAL A 49 8.31 17.36 12.19
N GLY A 50 7.29 17.38 11.33
CA GLY A 50 7.29 18.17 10.10
C GLY A 50 6.92 19.63 10.37
N LYS A 51 6.94 20.46 9.33
CA LYS A 51 6.49 21.85 9.40
C LYS A 51 5.00 21.89 9.83
N PRO A 52 4.64 22.61 10.91
CA PRO A 52 3.24 22.78 11.29
C PRO A 52 2.42 23.39 10.16
N LEU A 53 1.15 23.01 10.06
CA LEU A 53 0.16 23.66 9.20
C LEU A 53 -0.68 24.60 10.06
N THR A 54 -0.68 25.89 9.73
CA THR A 54 -1.45 26.90 10.46
C THR A 54 -2.89 26.96 9.94
N ALA A 55 -3.84 27.31 10.79
CA ALA A 55 -5.23 27.51 10.36
C ALA A 55 -5.35 28.63 9.30
N ARG A 56 -4.50 29.65 9.39
CA ARG A 56 -4.43 30.73 8.40
C ARG A 56 -4.08 30.20 7.01
N GLU A 57 -3.05 29.34 6.90
CA GLU A 57 -2.68 28.71 5.63
C GLU A 57 -3.84 27.94 4.97
N VAL A 58 -4.78 27.42 5.77
CA VAL A 58 -5.98 26.71 5.26
C VAL A 58 -7.07 27.69 4.83
N PHE A 59 -7.32 28.74 5.64
CA PHE A 59 -8.39 29.70 5.37
C PHE A 59 -8.06 30.65 4.23
N ASP A 60 -6.80 31.09 4.11
CA ASP A 60 -6.37 32.03 3.06
C ASP A 60 -6.39 31.39 1.65
N GLN A 61 -6.46 30.06 1.57
CA GLN A 61 -6.61 29.32 0.30
C GLN A 61 -8.05 29.26 -0.21
N GLN A 62 -9.03 29.68 0.58
CA GLN A 62 -10.45 29.59 0.24
C GLN A 62 -10.90 30.83 -0.55
N ALA A 63 -11.81 30.63 -1.52
CA ALA A 63 -12.32 31.71 -2.36
C ALA A 63 -13.21 32.74 -1.61
N ALA A 64 -13.67 32.41 -0.40
CA ALA A 64 -14.51 33.25 0.45
C ALA A 64 -14.19 33.03 1.93
N ALA A 65 -14.70 33.90 2.81
CA ALA A 65 -14.50 33.73 4.25
C ALA A 65 -15.15 32.43 4.74
N TRP A 66 -14.53 31.74 5.70
CA TRP A 66 -15.01 30.43 6.19
C TRP A 66 -16.51 30.38 6.54
N PRO A 67 -17.10 31.38 7.22
CA PRO A 67 -18.54 31.39 7.53
C PRO A 67 -19.46 31.52 6.30
N GLU A 68 -18.93 31.97 5.16
CA GLU A 68 -19.67 32.18 3.91
C GLU A 68 -19.63 30.94 3.02
N LEU A 69 -18.65 30.06 3.22
CA LEU A 69 -18.55 28.78 2.52
C LEU A 69 -19.77 27.91 2.82
N SER A 70 -20.28 27.25 1.78
CA SER A 70 -21.30 26.20 1.91
C SER A 70 -20.77 25.02 2.72
N ARG A 71 -21.67 24.15 3.19
CA ARG A 71 -21.28 22.94 3.91
C ARG A 71 -20.34 22.05 3.08
N ASP A 72 -20.59 21.95 1.78
CA ASP A 72 -19.82 21.10 0.88
C ASP A 72 -18.43 21.69 0.63
N GLN A 73 -18.34 23.01 0.41
CA GLN A 73 -17.06 23.72 0.29
C GLN A 73 -16.20 23.57 1.54
N ARG A 74 -16.80 23.68 2.74
CA ARG A 74 -16.06 23.44 4.00
C ARG A 74 -15.59 22.00 4.12
N ARG A 75 -16.42 21.03 3.72
CA ARG A 75 -16.05 19.61 3.76
C ARG A 75 -14.89 19.32 2.82
N GLU A 76 -14.93 19.86 1.61
CA GLU A 76 -13.85 19.75 0.63
C GLU A 76 -12.55 20.38 1.14
N ALA A 77 -12.60 21.60 1.67
CA ALA A 77 -11.44 22.27 2.25
C ALA A 77 -10.80 21.48 3.39
N LEU A 78 -11.62 20.89 4.27
CA LEU A 78 -11.14 20.02 5.36
C LEU A 78 -10.54 18.71 4.84
N GLN A 79 -11.13 18.13 3.79
CA GLN A 79 -10.62 16.92 3.15
C GLN A 79 -9.24 17.16 2.54
N GLN A 80 -9.09 18.22 1.73
CA GLN A 80 -7.81 18.63 1.14
C GLN A 80 -6.76 18.94 2.22
N THR A 81 -7.17 19.59 3.32
CA THR A 81 -6.29 19.82 4.47
C THR A 81 -5.81 18.51 5.10
N GLY A 82 -6.71 17.53 5.26
CA GLY A 82 -6.39 16.20 5.76
C GLY A 82 -5.39 15.48 4.85
N GLU A 83 -5.61 15.51 3.54
CA GLU A 83 -4.71 14.93 2.53
C GLU A 83 -3.32 15.56 2.59
N ARG A 84 -3.25 16.90 2.63
CA ARG A 84 -1.99 17.64 2.77
C ARG A 84 -1.24 17.29 4.06
N LEU A 85 -1.96 17.13 5.18
CA LEU A 85 -1.36 16.70 6.44
C LEU A 85 -0.82 15.28 6.37
N MET A 86 -1.58 14.35 5.77
CA MET A 86 -1.15 12.97 5.58
C MET A 86 0.08 12.88 4.69
N TYR A 87 0.12 13.63 3.58
CA TYR A 87 1.28 13.74 2.71
C TYR A 87 2.51 14.28 3.47
N ARG A 88 2.38 15.41 4.17
CA ARG A 88 3.48 15.99 4.98
C ARG A 88 3.96 15.08 6.11
N ILE A 89 3.12 14.15 6.60
CA ILE A 89 3.52 13.12 7.56
C ILE A 89 4.30 12.03 6.84
N ALA A 90 3.80 11.56 5.70
CA ALA A 90 4.41 10.51 4.90
C ALA A 90 5.85 10.89 4.48
N GLU A 91 6.07 12.12 3.99
CA GLU A 91 7.40 12.65 3.64
C GLU A 91 8.42 12.63 4.79
N ARG A 92 7.97 12.49 6.04
CA ARG A 92 8.84 12.44 7.23
C ARG A 92 9.09 11.02 7.72
N MET A 93 8.50 10.01 7.11
CA MET A 93 8.80 8.60 7.39
C MET A 93 10.24 8.29 6.98
N ILE A 94 10.94 7.49 7.79
CA ILE A 94 12.34 7.14 7.54
C ILE A 94 12.47 5.79 6.86
N VAL A 95 13.55 5.61 6.10
CA VAL A 95 13.95 4.31 5.58
C VAL A 95 14.76 3.55 6.64
N LEU A 96 14.21 2.44 7.13
CA LEU A 96 14.87 1.51 8.05
C LEU A 96 15.38 0.27 7.29
N PRO A 97 16.38 -0.45 7.83
CA PRO A 97 16.79 -1.74 7.26
C PRO A 97 15.64 -2.73 7.11
N THR A 98 14.77 -2.79 8.12
CA THR A 98 13.59 -3.66 8.11
C THR A 98 12.54 -3.23 7.09
N SER A 99 12.34 -1.93 6.89
CA SER A 99 11.40 -1.45 5.87
C SER A 99 11.93 -1.73 4.46
N LEU A 100 13.21 -1.44 4.19
CA LEU A 100 13.84 -1.71 2.90
C LEU A 100 13.80 -3.21 2.58
N LEU A 101 14.16 -4.06 3.54
CA LEU A 101 14.14 -5.51 3.36
C LEU A 101 12.71 -6.04 3.18
N ALA A 102 11.74 -5.58 3.97
CA ALA A 102 10.34 -5.99 3.80
C ALA A 102 9.82 -5.61 2.42
N THR A 103 10.10 -4.39 1.95
CA THR A 103 9.75 -3.95 0.59
C THR A 103 10.38 -4.85 -0.47
N ALA A 104 11.67 -5.18 -0.35
CA ALA A 104 12.34 -6.08 -1.29
C ALA A 104 11.77 -7.52 -1.29
N LEU A 105 11.42 -8.05 -0.11
CA LEU A 105 10.86 -9.39 0.04
C LEU A 105 9.42 -9.49 -0.47
N LEU A 106 8.63 -8.43 -0.33
CA LEU A 106 7.22 -8.40 -0.75
C LEU A 106 7.03 -7.99 -2.23
N ALA A 107 8.05 -7.42 -2.88
CA ALA A 107 8.09 -7.06 -4.31
C ALA A 107 8.14 -8.27 -5.27
N GLN A 108 7.30 -9.29 -5.08
CA GLN A 108 7.21 -10.45 -5.98
C GLN A 108 5.96 -11.30 -5.73
N SER A 109 5.40 -11.88 -6.79
CA SER A 109 4.29 -12.84 -6.71
C SER A 109 4.71 -14.23 -6.20
N ARG A 110 6.01 -14.53 -6.21
CA ARG A 110 6.53 -15.84 -5.79
C ARG A 110 6.71 -15.89 -4.26
N PRO A 111 6.43 -17.04 -3.63
CA PRO A 111 6.60 -17.19 -2.18
C PRO A 111 8.07 -17.33 -1.76
N ILE A 112 8.99 -17.61 -2.69
CA ILE A 112 10.40 -17.91 -2.43
C ILE A 112 11.28 -16.96 -3.25
N LEU A 113 12.32 -16.41 -2.61
CA LEU A 113 13.36 -15.58 -3.21
C LEU A 113 14.73 -16.25 -3.04
N ARG A 114 15.64 -16.11 -4.02
CA ARG A 114 17.04 -16.54 -3.80
C ARG A 114 17.75 -15.50 -2.93
N HIS A 115 18.62 -15.95 -2.03
CA HIS A 115 19.28 -15.04 -1.10
C HIS A 115 20.16 -13.99 -1.80
N ASP A 116 20.81 -14.36 -2.90
CA ASP A 116 21.65 -13.48 -3.70
C ASP A 116 20.86 -12.44 -4.53
N GLU A 117 19.54 -12.56 -4.63
CA GLU A 117 18.67 -11.57 -5.27
C GLU A 117 18.25 -10.43 -4.33
N ILE A 118 18.37 -10.64 -3.01
CA ILE A 118 17.91 -9.68 -1.98
C ILE A 118 18.64 -8.34 -2.11
N ARG A 119 19.97 -8.35 -2.09
CA ARG A 119 20.79 -7.12 -2.11
C ARG A 119 20.62 -6.35 -3.43
N PRO A 120 20.71 -6.95 -4.63
CA PRO A 120 20.49 -6.23 -5.88
C PRO A 120 19.09 -5.57 -5.95
N ARG A 121 18.06 -6.24 -5.45
CA ARG A 121 16.71 -5.69 -5.39
C ARG A 121 16.60 -4.54 -4.39
N ALA A 122 17.14 -4.71 -3.19
CA ALA A 122 17.20 -3.65 -2.19
C ALA A 122 17.97 -2.43 -2.73
N ALA A 123 19.02 -2.63 -3.52
CA ALA A 123 19.79 -1.54 -4.12
C ALA A 123 18.97 -0.74 -5.14
N ARG A 124 18.20 -1.38 -6.02
CA ARG A 124 17.30 -0.68 -6.95
C ARG A 124 16.21 0.12 -6.21
N LEU A 125 15.58 -0.49 -5.22
CA LEU A 125 14.56 0.17 -4.39
C LEU A 125 15.13 1.35 -3.60
N LEU A 126 16.32 1.18 -3.03
CA LEU A 126 17.02 2.25 -2.33
C LEU A 126 17.37 3.40 -3.29
N GLY A 127 17.80 3.11 -4.53
CA GLY A 127 18.07 4.13 -5.53
C GLY A 127 16.85 5.03 -5.82
N LEU A 128 15.64 4.45 -5.90
CA LEU A 128 14.42 5.25 -6.01
C LEU A 128 14.15 6.06 -4.74
N LEU A 129 14.32 5.47 -3.56
CA LEU A 129 14.15 6.18 -2.29
C LEU A 129 15.16 7.34 -2.14
N GLU A 130 16.41 7.18 -2.60
CA GLU A 130 17.42 8.24 -2.67
C GLU A 130 16.95 9.38 -3.59
N ARG A 131 16.46 9.05 -4.80
CA ARG A 131 15.91 10.02 -5.75
C ARG A 131 14.70 10.79 -5.20
N LYS A 132 13.89 10.16 -4.34
CA LYS A 132 12.75 10.79 -3.64
C LYS A 132 13.14 11.54 -2.37
N GLU A 133 14.44 11.68 -2.10
CA GLU A 133 14.97 12.33 -0.90
C GLU A 133 14.42 11.74 0.41
N ALA A 134 14.13 10.43 0.41
CA ALA A 134 13.54 9.76 1.55
C ALA A 134 14.45 9.93 2.81
N PRO A 135 13.90 10.33 3.96
CA PRO A 135 14.70 10.55 5.16
C PRO A 135 15.49 9.31 5.61
N GLN A 136 16.76 9.51 5.99
CA GLN A 136 17.69 8.45 6.42
C GLN A 136 17.93 7.36 5.35
N CYS A 137 17.69 7.68 4.08
CA CYS A 137 18.13 6.87 2.96
C CYS A 137 19.66 6.98 2.84
N SER A 138 20.37 5.88 3.10
CA SER A 138 21.83 5.79 3.01
C SER A 138 22.24 4.45 2.41
N ARG A 139 23.31 4.44 1.62
CA ARG A 139 23.91 3.23 1.05
C ARG A 139 24.41 2.23 2.10
N ASP A 140 24.64 2.67 3.33
CA ASP A 140 24.98 1.78 4.45
C ASP A 140 23.90 0.73 4.73
N LEU A 141 22.64 1.05 4.39
CA LEU A 141 21.51 0.13 4.48
C LEU A 141 21.68 -1.12 3.59
N LEU A 142 22.52 -1.04 2.57
CA LEU A 142 22.82 -2.17 1.68
C LEU A 142 23.95 -3.06 2.18
N SER A 143 24.69 -2.69 3.23
CA SER A 143 25.77 -3.52 3.74
C SER A 143 25.26 -4.91 4.15
N ASP A 144 26.07 -5.95 3.92
CA ASP A 144 25.65 -7.34 4.17
C ASP A 144 25.28 -7.53 5.64
N SER A 145 26.07 -6.94 6.55
CA SER A 145 25.80 -6.99 7.99
C SER A 145 24.44 -6.38 8.36
N VAL A 146 24.02 -5.29 7.72
CA VAL A 146 22.74 -4.63 7.99
C VAL A 146 21.57 -5.43 7.44
N LEU A 147 21.65 -5.87 6.18
CA LEU A 147 20.60 -6.69 5.55
C LEU A 147 20.47 -8.05 6.24
N ASP A 148 21.58 -8.72 6.55
CA ASP A 148 21.58 -10.01 7.26
C ASP A 148 21.02 -9.87 8.68
N THR A 149 21.31 -8.76 9.37
CA THR A 149 20.73 -8.49 10.69
C THR A 149 19.21 -8.28 10.61
N ALA A 150 18.73 -7.56 9.60
CA ALA A 150 17.30 -7.38 9.37
C ALA A 150 16.61 -8.70 8.98
N LEU A 151 17.26 -9.52 8.15
CA LEU A 151 16.76 -10.84 7.75
C LEU A 151 16.71 -11.79 8.93
N ALA A 152 17.78 -11.88 9.72
CA ALA A 152 17.82 -12.68 10.94
C ALA A 152 16.74 -12.26 11.94
N ARG A 153 16.38 -10.97 11.98
CA ARG A 153 15.26 -10.48 12.78
C ARG A 153 13.92 -11.01 12.28
N PHE A 154 13.64 -10.96 10.97
CA PHE A 154 12.42 -11.54 10.41
C PHE A 154 12.36 -13.05 10.57
N MET A 155 13.50 -13.75 10.52
CA MET A 155 13.57 -15.18 10.79
C MET A 155 13.27 -15.52 12.25
N ARG A 156 13.83 -14.75 13.20
CA ARG A 156 13.56 -14.91 14.63
C ARG A 156 12.08 -14.71 14.96
N ASN A 157 11.45 -13.76 14.28
CA ASN A 157 10.02 -13.47 14.42
C ASN A 157 9.14 -14.39 13.57
N ARG A 158 9.71 -15.39 12.90
CA ARG A 158 9.03 -16.38 12.03
C ARG A 158 8.31 -15.79 10.81
N ALA A 159 8.56 -14.52 10.47
CA ALA A 159 8.02 -13.89 9.26
C ALA A 159 8.69 -14.38 7.98
N VAL A 160 9.93 -14.86 8.09
CA VAL A 160 10.72 -15.43 7.00
C VAL A 160 11.32 -16.76 7.44
N GLN A 161 11.35 -17.75 6.55
CA GLN A 161 11.94 -19.07 6.80
C GLN A 161 12.97 -19.42 5.72
N PRO A 162 14.04 -20.18 6.04
CA PRO A 162 14.88 -20.78 5.01
C PRO A 162 14.07 -21.69 4.10
N ALA A 163 14.39 -21.68 2.80
CA ALA A 163 13.78 -22.54 1.80
C ALA A 163 14.84 -23.16 0.88
N ASP A 164 16.03 -23.38 1.44
CA ASP A 164 17.20 -23.88 0.73
C ASP A 164 16.91 -25.20 0.03
N LYS A 165 17.35 -25.33 -1.22
CA LYS A 165 17.17 -26.54 -2.02
C LYS A 165 18.35 -26.70 -2.97
N GLU A 166 18.89 -27.91 -3.04
CA GLU A 166 19.98 -28.28 -3.98
C GLU A 166 21.20 -27.33 -3.87
N GLY A 167 21.57 -26.95 -2.64
CA GLY A 167 22.71 -26.04 -2.38
C GLY A 167 22.44 -24.56 -2.70
N ILE A 168 21.26 -24.19 -3.20
CA ILE A 168 20.88 -22.80 -3.45
C ILE A 168 20.20 -22.24 -2.20
N ARG A 169 20.80 -21.20 -1.60
CA ARG A 169 20.21 -20.46 -0.48
C ARG A 169 18.98 -19.68 -0.90
N ARG A 170 17.87 -19.88 -0.19
CA ARG A 170 16.58 -19.26 -0.50
C ARG A 170 15.84 -18.90 0.78
N VAL A 171 15.00 -17.90 0.68
CA VAL A 171 14.11 -17.47 1.77
C VAL A 171 12.66 -17.51 1.30
N ARG A 172 11.77 -17.91 2.20
CA ARG A 172 10.32 -17.88 2.00
C ARG A 172 9.69 -16.91 2.97
N VAL A 173 8.87 -16.00 2.46
CA VAL A 173 7.99 -15.21 3.33
C VAL A 173 6.83 -16.09 3.77
N VAL A 174 6.57 -16.15 5.07
CA VAL A 174 5.45 -16.91 5.62
C VAL A 174 4.14 -16.17 5.30
N PRO A 175 3.16 -16.79 4.63
CA PRO A 175 1.93 -16.13 4.22
C PRO A 175 1.22 -15.39 5.36
N GLU A 176 1.05 -16.04 6.51
CA GLU A 176 0.34 -15.50 7.67
C GLU A 176 1.03 -14.26 8.26
N GLU A 177 2.34 -14.14 8.09
CA GLU A 177 3.16 -13.05 8.60
C GLU A 177 3.38 -11.94 7.56
N ARG A 178 2.82 -12.06 6.36
CA ARG A 178 2.91 -11.02 5.33
C ARG A 178 2.31 -9.70 5.81
N ILE A 179 1.24 -9.74 6.58
CA ILE A 179 0.62 -8.53 7.18
C ILE A 179 1.63 -7.79 8.07
N ALA A 180 2.44 -8.52 8.84
CA ALA A 180 3.46 -7.93 9.68
C ALA A 180 4.61 -7.32 8.85
N LEU A 181 5.01 -7.96 7.76
CA LEU A 181 5.99 -7.38 6.82
C LEU A 181 5.42 -6.17 6.06
N ASP A 182 4.12 -6.19 5.73
CA ASP A 182 3.44 -5.12 5.02
C ASP A 182 3.47 -3.83 5.83
N TYR A 183 3.35 -3.92 7.16
CA TYR A 183 3.58 -2.77 8.04
C TYR A 183 4.95 -2.12 7.81
N TYR A 184 6.03 -2.91 7.76
CA TYR A 184 7.38 -2.38 7.54
C TYR A 184 7.52 -1.84 6.11
N LYS A 185 6.95 -2.51 5.09
CA LYS A 185 6.90 -2.00 3.71
C LYS A 185 6.21 -0.63 3.65
N ASN A 186 5.09 -0.48 4.37
CA ASN A 186 4.23 0.70 4.32
C ASN A 186 4.90 1.97 4.90
N THR A 187 6.02 1.84 5.63
CA THR A 187 6.82 3.03 5.99
C THR A 187 7.56 3.64 4.79
N THR A 188 7.67 2.93 3.66
CA THR A 188 8.35 3.39 2.44
C THR A 188 7.44 3.40 1.20
N ILE A 189 6.28 2.73 1.26
CA ILE A 189 5.44 2.50 0.08
C ILE A 189 4.95 3.80 -0.58
N HIS A 190 4.68 4.86 0.18
CA HIS A 190 4.17 6.12 -0.36
C HIS A 190 5.15 6.79 -1.34
N PHE A 191 6.47 6.63 -1.14
CA PHE A 191 7.48 7.10 -2.10
C PHE A 191 7.48 6.29 -3.40
N LEU A 192 7.14 4.99 -3.32
CA LEU A 192 7.27 4.02 -4.41
C LEU A 192 5.94 3.76 -5.14
N ALA A 193 4.82 4.17 -4.55
CA ALA A 193 3.49 3.82 -5.02
C ALA A 193 3.17 4.35 -6.42
N PRO A 194 3.50 5.60 -6.81
CA PRO A 194 3.30 6.06 -8.18
C PRO A 194 4.00 5.17 -9.21
N ALA A 195 5.30 4.86 -8.99
CA ALA A 195 6.06 3.97 -9.86
C ALA A 195 5.47 2.55 -9.89
N SER A 196 5.03 2.03 -8.74
CA SER A 196 4.38 0.72 -8.65
C SER A 196 3.07 0.64 -9.44
N LEU A 197 2.21 1.65 -9.31
CA LEU A 197 0.93 1.69 -10.01
C LEU A 197 1.11 1.85 -11.52
N LEU A 198 2.04 2.72 -11.94
CA LEU A 198 2.36 2.87 -13.36
C LEU A 198 2.95 1.56 -13.93
N ALA A 199 3.85 0.90 -13.18
CA ALA A 199 4.38 -0.41 -13.57
C ALA A 199 3.26 -1.45 -13.74
N ALA A 200 2.25 -1.46 -12.87
CA ALA A 200 1.09 -2.35 -13.00
C ALA A 200 0.27 -2.06 -14.26
N CYS A 201 0.07 -0.78 -14.62
CA CYS A 201 -0.59 -0.39 -15.88
C CYS A 201 0.20 -0.85 -17.11
N VAL A 202 1.51 -0.57 -17.14
CA VAL A 202 2.40 -0.98 -18.23
C VAL A 202 2.39 -2.50 -18.39
N ARG A 203 2.51 -3.24 -17.28
CA ARG A 203 2.44 -4.71 -17.25
C ARG A 203 1.13 -5.25 -17.80
N SER A 204 0.01 -4.65 -17.42
CA SER A 204 -1.33 -5.02 -17.93
C SER A 204 -1.43 -4.79 -19.44
N GLY A 205 -0.92 -3.67 -19.95
CA GLY A 205 -0.84 -3.39 -21.39
C GLY A 205 -0.06 -4.46 -22.15
N ILE A 206 1.14 -4.82 -21.67
CA ILE A 206 1.97 -5.88 -22.27
C ILE A 206 1.22 -7.22 -22.33
N ARG A 207 0.59 -7.63 -21.21
CA ARG A 207 -0.13 -8.92 -21.14
C ARG A 207 -1.33 -8.99 -22.07
N ARG A 208 -1.98 -7.85 -22.34
CA ARG A 208 -3.06 -7.73 -23.33
C ARG A 208 -2.55 -7.64 -24.78
N GLY A 209 -1.25 -7.54 -25.00
CA GLY A 209 -0.64 -7.37 -26.32
C GLY A 209 -0.86 -5.98 -26.93
N ALA A 210 -1.31 -5.01 -26.14
CA ALA A 210 -1.62 -3.65 -26.57
C ALA A 210 -1.05 -2.66 -25.55
N LEU A 211 0.09 -2.05 -25.90
CA LEU A 211 0.75 -1.04 -25.07
C LEU A 211 0.51 0.34 -25.69
N ASP A 212 -0.62 0.96 -25.33
CA ASP A 212 -0.94 2.34 -25.67
C ASP A 212 -0.65 3.26 -24.48
N GLU A 213 0.19 4.28 -24.69
CA GLU A 213 0.60 5.21 -23.64
C GLU A 213 -0.59 5.99 -23.06
N ARG A 214 -1.54 6.39 -23.91
CA ARG A 214 -2.74 7.12 -23.45
C ARG A 214 -3.60 6.24 -22.56
N GLU A 215 -3.78 4.98 -22.92
CA GLU A 215 -4.48 4.01 -22.09
C GLU A 215 -3.75 3.78 -20.76
N VAL A 216 -2.41 3.60 -20.79
CA VAL A 216 -1.59 3.43 -19.57
C VAL A 216 -1.76 4.61 -18.62
N LEU A 217 -1.69 5.84 -19.12
CA LEU A 217 -1.88 7.05 -18.30
C LEU A 217 -3.30 7.17 -17.77
N SER A 218 -4.32 6.89 -18.59
CA SER A 218 -5.73 6.90 -18.14
C SER A 218 -5.98 5.87 -17.04
N GLN A 219 -5.43 4.66 -17.18
CA GLN A 219 -5.49 3.61 -16.17
C GLN A 219 -4.76 4.02 -14.88
N PHE A 220 -3.58 4.63 -15.02
CA PHE A 220 -2.80 5.14 -13.89
C PHE A 220 -3.59 6.21 -13.11
N GLN A 221 -4.16 7.20 -13.80
CA GLN A 221 -5.01 8.23 -13.19
C GLN A 221 -6.22 7.61 -12.47
N THR A 222 -6.85 6.60 -13.07
CA THR A 222 -7.96 5.87 -12.45
C THR A 222 -7.52 5.14 -11.18
N LEU A 223 -6.35 4.50 -11.17
CA LEU A 223 -5.81 3.83 -9.99
C LEU A 223 -5.45 4.82 -8.87
N ILE A 224 -4.83 5.96 -9.21
CA ILE A 224 -4.54 7.03 -8.24
C ILE A 224 -5.83 7.52 -7.58
N PHE A 225 -6.85 7.82 -8.38
CA PHE A 225 -8.15 8.26 -7.88
C PHE A 225 -8.82 7.20 -6.99
N LEU A 226 -8.79 5.93 -7.41
CA LEU A 226 -9.43 4.84 -6.68
C LEU A 226 -8.75 4.57 -5.34
N LEU A 227 -7.40 4.64 -5.31
CA LEU A 227 -6.58 4.35 -4.14
C LEU A 227 -6.25 5.58 -3.29
N ARG A 228 -6.95 6.71 -3.48
CA ARG A 228 -6.77 7.97 -2.75
C ARG A 228 -6.81 7.87 -1.22
N TYR A 229 -7.48 6.85 -0.68
CA TYR A 229 -7.53 6.59 0.76
C TYR A 229 -6.40 5.70 1.30
N GLU A 230 -5.64 5.07 0.41
CA GLU A 230 -4.50 4.22 0.76
C GLU A 230 -3.18 4.99 0.70
N LEU A 231 -3.07 5.89 -0.29
CA LEU A 231 -1.81 6.48 -0.69
C LEU A 231 -1.91 8.01 -0.60
N PRO A 232 -1.19 8.66 0.34
CA PRO A 232 -1.13 10.11 0.38
C PRO A 232 -0.24 10.61 -0.75
N PHE A 233 -0.79 11.47 -1.60
CA PHE A 233 -0.06 12.19 -2.64
C PHE A 233 -0.04 13.69 -2.31
N ASP A 234 0.90 14.42 -2.91
CA ASP A 234 0.88 15.87 -2.82
C ASP A 234 -0.35 16.41 -3.56
N PRO A 235 -1.31 17.07 -2.88
CA PRO A 235 -2.47 17.64 -3.54
C PRO A 235 -2.12 18.77 -4.52
N GLU A 236 -0.91 19.32 -4.45
CA GLU A 236 -0.43 20.39 -5.35
C GLU A 236 0.16 19.82 -6.66
N THR A 237 0.49 18.53 -6.73
CA THR A 237 1.03 17.88 -7.93
C THR A 237 -0.08 17.43 -8.88
N SER A 238 0.03 17.81 -10.16
CA SER A 238 -0.92 17.34 -11.18
C SER A 238 -0.77 15.85 -11.48
N LEU A 239 -1.84 15.18 -11.93
CA LEU A 239 -1.77 13.75 -12.28
C LEU A 239 -0.82 13.48 -13.45
N ASP A 240 -0.69 14.41 -14.38
CA ASP A 240 0.22 14.29 -15.53
C ASP A 240 1.68 14.39 -15.07
N GLU A 241 1.99 15.34 -14.18
CA GLU A 241 3.32 15.46 -13.56
C GLU A 241 3.67 14.24 -12.71
N LEU A 242 2.69 13.72 -11.96
CA LEU A 242 2.85 12.50 -11.17
C LEU A 242 3.14 11.28 -12.09
N GLY A 243 2.43 11.18 -13.21
CA GLY A 243 2.63 10.14 -14.23
C GLY A 243 4.00 10.24 -14.90
N ALA A 244 4.42 11.44 -15.31
CA ALA A 244 5.75 11.68 -15.88
C ALA A 244 6.87 11.35 -14.89
N THR A 245 6.69 11.74 -13.63
CA THR A 245 7.64 11.41 -12.54
C THR A 245 7.72 9.89 -12.33
N ALA A 246 6.59 9.20 -12.29
CA ALA A 246 6.53 7.75 -12.17
C ALA A 246 7.19 7.05 -13.37
N MET A 247 7.02 7.57 -14.60
CA MET A 247 7.69 7.03 -15.78
C MET A 247 9.21 7.16 -15.66
N GLN A 248 9.69 8.33 -15.22
CA GLN A 248 11.12 8.49 -14.98
C GLN A 248 11.62 7.54 -13.88
N ASP A 249 10.84 7.27 -12.84
CA ASP A 249 11.20 6.27 -11.83
C ASP A 249 11.30 4.86 -12.42
N LEU A 250 10.45 4.48 -13.41
CA LEU A 250 10.58 3.20 -14.12
C LEU A 250 11.89 3.11 -14.91
N VAL A 251 12.33 4.24 -15.49
CA VAL A 251 13.59 4.34 -16.21
C VAL A 251 14.78 4.23 -15.26
N GLU A 252 14.78 4.96 -14.15
CA GLU A 252 15.83 4.90 -13.14
C GLU A 252 15.92 3.53 -12.46
N TYR A 253 14.78 2.85 -12.30
CA TYR A 253 14.75 1.46 -11.83
C TYR A 253 15.30 0.47 -12.85
N GLY A 254 15.42 0.87 -14.12
CA GLY A 254 15.87 0.05 -15.25
C GLY A 254 14.81 -0.91 -15.80
N ALA A 255 13.53 -0.69 -15.49
CA ALA A 255 12.44 -1.49 -16.04
C ALA A 255 12.10 -1.08 -17.49
N VAL A 256 12.24 0.20 -17.78
CA VAL A 256 11.93 0.84 -19.07
C VAL A 256 13.14 1.66 -19.54
N GLU A 257 13.28 1.85 -20.86
CA GLU A 257 14.20 2.83 -21.43
C GLU A 257 13.48 3.74 -22.44
N TRP A 258 13.88 5.01 -22.47
CA TRP A 258 13.51 5.92 -23.55
C TRP A 258 14.18 5.48 -24.85
N VAL A 259 13.43 5.52 -25.95
CA VAL A 259 13.90 5.33 -27.31
C VAL A 259 13.73 6.63 -28.11
N ALA A 260 14.07 6.62 -29.40
CA ALA A 260 13.94 7.80 -30.25
C ALA A 260 12.50 8.35 -30.27
N ASP A 261 12.39 9.64 -30.57
CA ASP A 261 11.13 10.36 -30.76
C ASP A 261 10.20 10.39 -29.53
N GLY A 262 10.78 10.29 -28.33
CA GLY A 262 10.02 10.37 -27.07
C GLY A 262 9.21 9.12 -26.73
N ASN A 263 9.38 8.04 -27.49
CA ASN A 263 8.78 6.74 -27.16
C ASN A 263 9.61 6.03 -26.09
N TRP A 264 9.07 4.98 -25.49
CA TRP A 264 9.77 4.14 -24.53
C TRP A 264 9.47 2.66 -24.76
N LYS A 265 10.32 1.78 -24.23
CA LYS A 265 10.06 0.32 -24.25
C LYS A 265 10.46 -0.34 -22.94
N VAL A 266 9.82 -1.45 -22.63
CA VAL A 266 10.21 -2.28 -21.48
C VAL A 266 11.47 -3.06 -21.82
N VAL A 267 12.51 -2.87 -21.00
CA VAL A 267 13.81 -3.55 -21.15
C VAL A 267 14.02 -4.64 -20.13
N ASN A 268 13.30 -4.58 -19.00
CA ASN A 268 13.35 -5.61 -17.97
C ASN A 268 11.96 -5.88 -17.39
N ALA A 269 11.27 -6.88 -17.95
CA ALA A 269 9.94 -7.27 -17.49
C ALA A 269 9.93 -7.79 -16.04
N ALA A 270 11.02 -8.43 -15.58
CA ALA A 270 11.10 -8.91 -14.20
C ALA A 270 11.18 -7.73 -13.21
N TRP A 271 11.90 -6.67 -13.54
CA TRP A 271 11.99 -5.48 -12.69
C TRP A 271 10.71 -4.64 -12.74
N LEU A 272 10.02 -4.62 -13.88
CA LEU A 272 8.67 -4.09 -13.98
C LEU A 272 7.70 -4.84 -13.06
N ASP A 273 7.75 -6.18 -13.07
CA ASP A 273 6.95 -7.03 -12.19
C ASP A 273 7.27 -6.75 -10.70
N GLU A 274 8.55 -6.60 -10.34
CA GLU A 274 8.95 -6.27 -8.96
C GLU A 274 8.26 -4.99 -8.46
N LEU A 275 8.26 -3.93 -9.27
CA LEU A 275 7.58 -2.67 -8.93
C LEU A 275 6.06 -2.85 -8.87
N ALA A 276 5.45 -3.48 -9.88
CA ALA A 276 4.01 -3.68 -9.94
C ALA A 276 3.45 -4.47 -8.74
N GLU A 277 4.25 -5.35 -8.14
CA GLU A 277 3.83 -6.16 -6.99
C GLU A 277 3.78 -5.39 -5.66
N LEU A 278 4.41 -4.21 -5.56
CA LEU A 278 4.45 -3.44 -4.30
C LEU A 278 3.08 -2.95 -3.83
N THR A 279 2.19 -2.59 -4.76
CA THR A 279 0.83 -2.07 -4.48
C THR A 279 -0.29 -3.06 -4.78
N ARG A 280 0.06 -4.30 -5.19
CA ARG A 280 -0.91 -5.33 -5.57
C ARG A 280 -1.94 -5.62 -4.48
N ASN A 281 -1.54 -5.59 -3.21
CA ASN A 281 -2.45 -5.83 -2.08
C ASN A 281 -3.63 -4.85 -2.03
N PHE A 282 -3.42 -3.58 -2.39
CA PHE A 282 -4.49 -2.60 -2.46
C PHE A 282 -5.46 -2.91 -3.61
N VAL A 283 -4.92 -3.20 -4.81
CA VAL A 283 -5.72 -3.60 -5.98
C VAL A 283 -6.55 -4.85 -5.67
N GLU A 284 -5.96 -5.86 -5.03
CA GLU A 284 -6.67 -7.07 -4.59
C GLU A 284 -7.78 -6.77 -3.59
N SER A 285 -7.55 -5.85 -2.65
CA SER A 285 -8.55 -5.45 -1.64
C SER A 285 -9.78 -4.81 -2.31
N TYR A 286 -9.56 -3.88 -3.22
CA TYR A 286 -10.62 -3.18 -3.93
C TYR A 286 -11.38 -4.11 -4.89
N HIS A 287 -10.65 -4.97 -5.62
CA HIS A 287 -11.25 -6.00 -6.47
C HIS A 287 -12.10 -6.99 -5.64
N LEU A 288 -11.63 -7.38 -4.45
CA LEU A 288 -12.38 -8.24 -3.54
C LEU A 288 -13.69 -7.57 -3.09
N VAL A 289 -13.65 -6.29 -2.67
CA VAL A 289 -14.84 -5.57 -2.23
C VAL A 289 -15.89 -5.48 -3.34
N LEU A 290 -15.49 -5.16 -4.59
CA LEU A 290 -16.42 -5.15 -5.73
C LEU A 290 -17.16 -6.48 -5.90
N ARG A 291 -16.44 -7.60 -5.82
CA ARG A 291 -17.04 -8.94 -5.95
C ARG A 291 -17.92 -9.28 -4.74
N ALA A 292 -17.47 -8.91 -3.55
CA ALA A 292 -18.17 -9.18 -2.30
C ALA A 292 -19.46 -8.36 -2.19
N MET A 293 -19.50 -7.12 -2.70
CA MET A 293 -20.71 -6.31 -2.77
C MET A 293 -21.81 -7.04 -3.55
N SER A 294 -21.51 -7.53 -4.76
CA SER A 294 -22.50 -8.31 -5.53
C SER A 294 -22.96 -9.56 -4.79
N ALA A 295 -22.04 -10.28 -4.12
CA ALA A 295 -22.36 -11.52 -3.41
C ALA A 295 -23.14 -11.31 -2.09
N LEU A 296 -23.00 -10.14 -1.46
CA LEU A 296 -23.58 -9.81 -0.16
C LEU A 296 -24.69 -8.74 -0.28
N ARG A 297 -25.23 -8.52 -1.49
CA ARG A 297 -26.16 -7.43 -1.81
C ARG A 297 -27.37 -7.32 -0.88
N GLU A 298 -27.94 -8.46 -0.49
CA GLU A 298 -29.13 -8.52 0.38
C GLU A 298 -28.79 -8.61 1.89
N ARG A 299 -27.52 -8.44 2.26
CA ARG A 299 -27.10 -8.41 3.66
C ARG A 299 -27.25 -7.00 4.22
N ASP A 300 -27.71 -6.91 5.46
CA ASP A 300 -27.84 -5.64 6.19
C ASP A 300 -26.50 -4.89 6.29
N ALA A 301 -26.31 -3.92 5.39
CA ALA A 301 -25.12 -3.10 5.28
C ALA A 301 -25.14 -1.86 6.17
N THR A 302 -26.20 -1.66 6.97
CA THR A 302 -26.28 -0.59 7.97
C THR A 302 -25.46 -0.90 9.22
N ARG A 303 -25.12 -2.17 9.43
CA ARG A 303 -24.35 -2.62 10.60
C ARG A 303 -22.95 -2.04 10.59
N ARG A 304 -22.52 -1.55 11.75
CA ARG A 304 -21.18 -0.96 11.95
C ARG A 304 -20.04 -1.92 11.59
N ASP A 305 -20.26 -3.22 11.75
CA ASP A 305 -19.29 -4.28 11.48
C ASP A 305 -19.45 -4.90 10.08
N PHE A 306 -20.27 -4.34 9.19
CA PHE A 306 -20.56 -4.91 7.88
C PHE A 306 -19.29 -5.24 7.07
N VAL A 307 -18.25 -4.40 7.15
CA VAL A 307 -16.97 -4.64 6.46
C VAL A 307 -16.29 -5.95 6.89
N LYS A 308 -16.55 -6.46 8.11
CA LYS A 308 -16.07 -7.79 8.54
C LYS A 308 -16.68 -8.91 7.68
N GLN A 309 -17.84 -8.70 7.06
CA GLN A 309 -18.44 -9.66 6.14
C GLN A 309 -17.64 -9.76 4.83
N PHE A 310 -17.08 -8.65 4.31
CA PHE A 310 -16.16 -8.69 3.17
C PHE A 310 -14.91 -9.50 3.48
N GLN A 311 -14.33 -9.28 4.66
CA GLN A 311 -13.18 -10.06 5.11
C GLN A 311 -13.53 -11.54 5.25
N SER A 312 -14.65 -11.85 5.90
CA SER A 312 -15.12 -13.23 6.10
C SER A 312 -15.41 -13.93 4.77
N TRP A 313 -15.94 -13.19 3.79
CA TRP A 313 -16.18 -13.68 2.43
C TRP A 313 -14.88 -13.88 1.65
N GLY A 314 -13.86 -13.05 1.88
CA GLY A 314 -12.56 -13.16 1.22
C GLY A 314 -11.63 -14.25 1.77
N ARG A 315 -11.72 -14.58 3.07
CA ARG A 315 -10.84 -15.58 3.70
C ARG A 315 -10.79 -16.94 2.97
N PRO A 316 -11.92 -17.58 2.59
CA PRO A 316 -11.89 -18.84 1.84
C PRO A 316 -11.32 -18.74 0.41
N ARG A 317 -11.12 -17.52 -0.10
CA ARG A 317 -10.61 -17.24 -1.45
C ARG A 317 -9.11 -17.01 -1.48
N LEU A 318 -8.47 -16.89 -0.32
CA LEU A 318 -7.02 -16.73 -0.21
C LEU A 318 -6.30 -17.99 -0.70
N GLY A 319 -5.32 -17.83 -1.59
CA GLY A 319 -4.56 -18.93 -2.17
C GLY A 319 -5.25 -19.64 -3.35
N ALA A 320 -6.46 -19.20 -3.74
CA ALA A 320 -7.01 -19.46 -5.07
C ALA A 320 -6.51 -18.39 -6.06
N ASP A 321 -6.69 -18.61 -7.37
CA ASP A 321 -6.39 -17.61 -8.42
C ASP A 321 -7.20 -16.30 -8.29
N GLU A 322 -8.04 -16.20 -7.25
CA GLU A 322 -8.89 -15.06 -6.94
C GLU A 322 -8.29 -14.04 -5.97
N LEU A 323 -7.40 -14.46 -5.05
CA LEU A 323 -6.82 -13.61 -4.02
C LEU A 323 -5.49 -14.22 -3.53
N LEU A 324 -4.36 -13.55 -3.80
CA LEU A 324 -3.04 -14.10 -3.50
C LEU A 324 -2.48 -13.57 -2.18
N ARG A 325 -2.83 -12.34 -1.78
CA ARG A 325 -2.20 -11.62 -0.68
C ARG A 325 -3.06 -11.63 0.57
N PRO A 326 -2.60 -12.25 1.68
CA PRO A 326 -3.28 -12.16 2.98
C PRO A 326 -3.50 -10.71 3.43
N GLU A 327 -2.54 -9.83 3.16
CA GLU A 327 -2.62 -8.40 3.46
C GLU A 327 -3.74 -7.65 2.72
N ALA A 328 -4.28 -8.20 1.63
CA ALA A 328 -5.46 -7.62 0.96
C ALA A 328 -6.77 -7.79 1.78
N LEU A 329 -6.75 -8.64 2.81
CA LEU A 329 -7.86 -8.79 3.76
C LEU A 329 -7.75 -7.85 4.96
N SER A 330 -6.79 -6.92 4.98
CA SER A 330 -6.67 -5.90 6.02
C SER A 330 -7.98 -5.11 6.17
N MET A 331 -8.49 -5.02 7.40
CA MET A 331 -9.69 -4.23 7.69
C MET A 331 -9.54 -2.75 7.33
N VAL A 332 -8.31 -2.22 7.29
CA VAL A 332 -8.07 -0.84 6.84
C VAL A 332 -8.37 -0.74 5.34
N ASN A 333 -7.77 -1.62 4.53
CA ASN A 333 -7.96 -1.61 3.08
C ASN A 333 -9.42 -1.86 2.69
N LEU A 334 -10.08 -2.83 3.34
CA LEU A 334 -11.49 -3.14 3.07
C LEU A 334 -12.42 -1.97 3.43
N LYS A 335 -12.12 -1.22 4.49
CA LYS A 335 -12.87 -0.01 4.86
C LYS A 335 -12.62 1.12 3.86
N ASN A 336 -11.38 1.30 3.42
CA ASN A 336 -11.01 2.32 2.43
C ASN A 336 -11.70 2.06 1.09
N ALA A 337 -11.65 0.82 0.59
CA ALA A 337 -12.36 0.40 -0.61
C ALA A 337 -13.88 0.60 -0.50
N TRP A 338 -14.47 0.17 0.62
CA TRP A 338 -15.90 0.38 0.88
C TRP A 338 -16.28 1.86 0.92
N LYS A 339 -15.45 2.70 1.56
CA LYS A 339 -15.65 4.15 1.60
C LYS A 339 -15.60 4.75 0.20
N ALA A 340 -14.57 4.42 -0.59
CA ALA A 340 -14.39 4.93 -1.94
C ALA A 340 -15.62 4.65 -2.81
N PHE A 341 -16.07 3.38 -2.87
CA PHE A 341 -17.21 3.01 -3.70
C PHE A 341 -18.55 3.63 -3.25
N ARG A 342 -18.73 3.91 -1.96
CA ARG A 342 -19.91 4.60 -1.46
C ARG A 342 -19.94 6.07 -1.85
N GLU A 343 -18.79 6.75 -1.75
CA GLU A 343 -18.68 8.17 -2.10
C GLU A 343 -18.73 8.38 -3.61
N ASP A 344 -18.22 7.42 -4.39
CA ASP A 344 -18.27 7.43 -5.85
C ASP A 344 -19.67 7.01 -6.37
N GLY A 345 -20.63 6.74 -5.48
CA GLY A 345 -22.02 6.40 -5.83
C GLY A 345 -22.21 5.00 -6.42
N ILE A 346 -21.18 4.17 -6.45
CA ILE A 346 -21.23 2.80 -7.00
C ILE A 346 -22.13 1.90 -6.15
N VAL A 347 -22.22 2.20 -4.85
CA VAL A 347 -23.06 1.46 -3.91
C VAL A 347 -23.78 2.40 -2.94
N VAL A 348 -25.08 2.21 -2.81
CA VAL A 348 -25.94 2.93 -1.89
C VAL A 348 -26.56 1.94 -0.91
N VAL A 349 -26.31 2.14 0.38
CA VAL A 349 -26.89 1.28 1.44
C VAL A 349 -28.36 1.64 1.62
N ARG A 350 -29.25 0.64 1.59
CA ARG A 350 -30.68 0.83 1.86
C ARG A 350 -30.88 1.08 3.35
N SER A 351 -31.61 2.15 3.69
CA SER A 351 -31.79 2.60 5.07
C SER A 351 -32.64 1.65 5.93
N ASP A 352 -33.42 0.78 5.31
CA ASP A 352 -34.26 -0.23 5.95
C ASP A 352 -33.51 -1.51 6.35
N GLY A 353 -32.21 -1.59 6.07
CA GLY A 353 -31.37 -2.75 6.38
C GLY A 353 -31.59 -3.95 5.45
N THR A 354 -32.35 -3.80 4.36
CA THR A 354 -32.62 -4.89 3.42
C THR A 354 -31.47 -5.17 2.46
N GLY A 355 -30.41 -4.36 2.47
CA GLY A 355 -29.26 -4.57 1.60
C GLY A 355 -28.63 -3.29 1.09
N MET A 356 -28.15 -3.37 -0.15
CA MET A 356 -27.55 -2.26 -0.88
C MET A 356 -27.94 -2.30 -2.36
N ASP A 357 -28.07 -1.13 -2.95
CA ASP A 357 -28.22 -0.95 -4.39
C ASP A 357 -26.86 -0.66 -5.00
N ILE A 358 -26.57 -1.37 -6.09
CA ILE A 358 -25.26 -1.41 -6.73
C ILE A 358 -25.44 -1.00 -8.19
N ASP A 359 -24.59 -0.09 -8.66
CA ASP A 359 -24.42 0.16 -10.09
C ASP A 359 -23.65 -1.01 -10.72
N GLU A 360 -24.38 -1.97 -11.29
CA GLU A 360 -23.81 -3.17 -11.91
C GLU A 360 -22.89 -2.82 -13.09
N ALA A 361 -23.15 -1.75 -13.83
CA ALA A 361 -22.32 -1.34 -14.95
C ALA A 361 -20.96 -0.82 -14.45
N ALA A 362 -20.98 0.06 -13.46
CA ALA A 362 -19.77 0.56 -12.81
C ALA A 362 -18.97 -0.57 -12.15
N VAL A 363 -19.65 -1.46 -11.39
CA VAL A 363 -18.98 -2.61 -10.76
C VAL A 363 -18.30 -3.50 -11.79
N ASN A 364 -18.96 -3.83 -12.91
CA ASN A 364 -18.36 -4.66 -13.95
C ASN A 364 -17.21 -3.94 -14.69
N ALA A 365 -17.28 -2.61 -14.86
CA ALA A 365 -16.18 -1.83 -15.42
C ALA A 365 -14.93 -1.88 -14.51
N TYR A 366 -15.08 -1.54 -13.23
CA TYR A 366 -13.96 -1.57 -12.27
C TYR A 366 -13.43 -3.00 -12.05
N ARG A 367 -14.30 -4.01 -12.01
CA ARG A 367 -13.86 -5.40 -11.88
C ARG A 367 -12.96 -5.82 -13.04
N ARG A 368 -13.35 -5.51 -14.28
CA ARG A 368 -12.52 -5.81 -15.47
C ARG A 368 -11.20 -5.07 -15.44
N LEU A 369 -11.22 -3.78 -15.09
CA LEU A 369 -10.03 -2.95 -14.97
C LEU A 369 -9.05 -3.54 -13.94
N LEU A 370 -9.51 -3.74 -12.71
CA LEU A 370 -8.65 -4.22 -11.62
C LEU A 370 -8.17 -5.65 -11.86
N HIS A 371 -9.02 -6.52 -12.43
CA HIS A 371 -8.62 -7.87 -12.79
C HIS A 371 -7.44 -7.86 -13.78
N GLY A 372 -7.44 -6.95 -14.76
CA GLY A 372 -6.34 -6.80 -15.73
C GLY A 372 -4.99 -6.49 -15.09
N PHE A 373 -4.94 -5.83 -13.93
CA PHE A 373 -3.69 -5.59 -13.20
C PHE A 373 -3.23 -6.79 -12.36
N LEU A 374 -4.13 -7.74 -12.08
CA LEU A 374 -3.87 -8.90 -11.22
C LEU A 374 -3.45 -10.14 -12.00
N VAL A 375 -3.94 -10.31 -13.23
CA VAL A 375 -3.64 -11.47 -14.10
C VAL A 375 -2.33 -11.31 -14.84
#